data_AF-A0A6G1RL69-F1
#
_entry.id   AF-A0A6G1RL69-F1
#
_cell.length_a   1.000
_cell.length_b   1.000
_cell.length_c   1.000
_cell.angle_alpha   90.00
_cell.angle_beta   90.00
_cell.angle_gamma   90.00
#
_symmetry.space_group_name_H-M   'P 1'
#
loop_
_entity.id
_entity.type
_entity.pdbx_description
1 polymer ?
#
loop_
_entity_poly.entity_id
_entity_poly.type
_entity_poly.pdbx_seq_one_letter_code
_entity_poly.pdbx_strand_id
1 'polypeptide(L)'
;FLMVGYATIYTMFPVFSLVLDQDVKPEMALLYPELYKDLTKGRSLSFKTFLIWVLISIYQGGILMYGALLLFESEFVHVVAISFTALILTELLMVALTIRTWHWLMVVAEFLSLGCYVASLAFLNEYFGEI
;
A
#
# COMPACT_ATOMS: atom_id res chain seq x y z
N PHE A 1 19.11 -6.49 2.22
CA PHE A 1 18.23 -7.69 2.18
C PHE A 1 16.79 -7.36 2.58
N LEU A 2 16.57 -6.61 3.68
CA LEU A 2 15.27 -6.02 4.05
C LEU A 2 14.51 -5.35 2.89
N MET A 3 15.19 -4.53 2.08
CA MET A 3 14.56 -3.78 0.98
C MET A 3 14.01 -4.64 -0.16
N VAL A 4 14.59 -5.82 -0.40
CA VAL A 4 14.24 -6.69 -1.54
C VAL A 4 13.05 -7.59 -1.22
N GLY A 5 12.98 -8.14 0.01
CA GLY A 5 11.79 -8.87 0.48
C GLY A 5 10.57 -7.96 0.68
N TYR A 6 10.80 -6.69 0.98
CA TYR A 6 9.77 -5.69 1.24
C TYR A 6 8.99 -5.25 0.00
N ALA A 7 9.67 -5.08 -1.13
CA ALA A 7 9.05 -4.56 -2.35
C ALA A 7 8.29 -5.62 -3.16
N THR A 8 8.60 -6.91 -2.99
CA THR A 8 8.05 -7.97 -3.86
C THR A 8 6.95 -8.81 -3.22
N ILE A 9 6.94 -8.99 -1.90
CA ILE A 9 5.98 -9.90 -1.24
C ILE A 9 4.91 -9.11 -0.48
N TYR A 10 5.28 -8.09 0.30
CA TYR A 10 4.33 -7.47 1.24
C TYR A 10 3.34 -6.53 0.54
N THR A 11 3.78 -5.61 -0.32
CA THR A 11 2.88 -4.67 -0.98
C THR A 11 2.21 -5.24 -2.24
N MET A 12 2.69 -6.37 -2.76
CA MET A 12 2.17 -6.95 -4.00
C MET A 12 0.89 -7.75 -3.83
N PHE A 13 0.67 -8.42 -2.68
CA PHE A 13 -0.56 -9.20 -2.47
C PHE A 13 -1.83 -8.34 -2.54
N PRO A 14 -1.93 -7.18 -1.86
CA PRO A 14 -3.09 -6.30 -2.01
C PRO A 14 -3.22 -5.75 -3.44
N VAL A 15 -2.11 -5.42 -4.09
CA VAL A 15 -2.11 -4.94 -5.49
C VAL A 15 -2.63 -6.00 -6.47
N PHE A 16 -2.24 -7.27 -6.33
CA PHE A 16 -2.80 -8.35 -7.14
C PHE A 16 -4.28 -8.60 -6.84
N SER A 17 -4.70 -8.43 -5.58
CA SER A 17 -6.12 -8.52 -5.22
C SER A 17 -6.92 -7.35 -5.82
N LEU A 18 -6.37 -6.15 -5.89
CA LEU A 18 -6.99 -5.00 -6.57
C LEU A 18 -7.22 -5.23 -8.07
N VAL A 19 -6.40 -6.05 -8.74
CA VAL A 19 -6.64 -6.44 -10.15
C VAL A 19 -7.91 -7.27 -10.31
N LEU A 20 -8.35 -7.95 -9.25
CA LEU A 20 -9.58 -8.73 -9.21
C LEU A 20 -10.79 -7.91 -8.75
N ASP A 21 -10.59 -6.66 -8.29
CA ASP A 21 -11.69 -5.80 -7.86
C ASP A 21 -12.52 -5.37 -9.08
N GLN A 22 -13.82 -5.61 -9.00
CA GLN A 22 -14.77 -5.27 -10.04
C GLN A 22 -15.69 -4.16 -9.53
N ASP A 23 -15.52 -2.96 -10.09
CA ASP A 23 -16.31 -1.80 -9.71
C ASP A 23 -17.82 -1.98 -9.94
N VAL A 24 -18.21 -2.79 -10.91
CA VAL A 24 -19.62 -3.02 -11.31
C VAL A 24 -19.79 -4.48 -11.74
N LYS A 25 -20.93 -5.10 -11.38
CA LYS A 25 -21.27 -6.45 -11.84
C LYS A 25 -21.40 -6.51 -13.37
N PRO A 26 -21.00 -7.61 -14.02
CA PRO A 26 -21.06 -7.74 -15.48
C PRO A 26 -22.45 -7.48 -16.07
N GLU A 27 -23.51 -7.93 -15.40
CA GLU A 27 -24.90 -7.76 -15.83
C GLU A 27 -25.31 -6.28 -15.85
N MET A 28 -24.87 -5.50 -14.85
CA MET A 28 -25.16 -4.06 -14.77
C MET A 28 -24.35 -3.25 -15.78
N ALA A 29 -23.11 -3.68 -16.09
CA ALA A 29 -22.28 -3.07 -17.11
C ALA A 29 -22.88 -3.22 -18.52
N LEU A 30 -23.58 -4.33 -18.79
CA LEU A 30 -24.30 -4.55 -20.06
C LEU A 30 -25.62 -3.78 -20.13
N LEU A 31 -26.30 -3.59 -18.99
CA LEU A 31 -27.57 -2.86 -18.91
C LEU A 31 -27.41 -1.35 -19.11
N TYR A 32 -26.27 -0.78 -18.68
CA TYR A 32 -26.00 0.66 -18.72
C TYR A 32 -24.71 0.99 -19.51
N PRO A 33 -24.79 1.05 -20.86
CA PRO A 33 -23.61 1.28 -21.71
C PRO A 33 -22.96 2.67 -21.54
N GLU A 34 -23.65 3.60 -20.88
CA GLU A 34 -23.10 4.91 -20.49
C GLU A 34 -21.94 4.82 -19.49
N LEU A 35 -21.92 3.82 -18.59
CA LEU A 35 -20.77 3.61 -17.70
C LEU A 35 -19.49 3.29 -18.47
N TYR A 36 -19.59 2.59 -19.60
CA TYR A 36 -18.43 2.24 -20.42
C TYR A 36 -17.94 3.40 -21.30
N LYS A 37 -18.85 4.32 -21.68
CA LYS A 37 -18.51 5.54 -22.44
C LYS A 37 -17.57 6.47 -21.68
N ASP A 38 -17.65 6.48 -20.35
CA ASP A 38 -16.75 7.28 -19.52
C ASP A 38 -15.33 6.67 -19.45
N LEU A 39 -15.21 5.34 -19.54
CA LEU A 39 -13.92 4.64 -19.65
C LEU A 39 -13.21 4.95 -20.98
N THR A 40 -13.97 5.12 -22.09
CA THR A 40 -13.40 5.40 -23.41
C THR A 40 -12.85 6.83 -23.55
N LYS A 41 -13.20 7.75 -22.65
CA LYS A 41 -12.74 9.14 -22.68
C LYS A 41 -11.30 9.34 -22.19
N GLY A 42 -10.64 8.28 -21.69
CA GLY A 42 -9.22 8.32 -21.31
C GLY A 42 -8.87 9.28 -20.18
N ARG A 43 -9.87 9.82 -19.45
CA ARG A 43 -9.66 10.80 -18.38
C ARG A 43 -9.04 10.20 -17.11
N SER A 44 -9.13 8.88 -16.94
CA SER A 44 -8.64 8.16 -15.76
C SER A 44 -7.12 8.21 -15.62
N LEU A 45 -6.39 8.28 -16.75
CA LEU A 45 -4.93 8.20 -16.80
C LEU A 45 -4.32 9.44 -17.49
N SER A 46 -4.74 10.62 -17.04
CA SER A 46 -4.17 11.90 -17.51
C SER A 46 -2.90 12.28 -16.74
N PHE A 47 -2.01 13.03 -17.37
CA PHE A 47 -0.82 13.60 -16.74
C PHE A 47 -1.14 14.41 -15.46
N LYS A 48 -2.32 15.04 -15.42
CA LYS A 48 -2.80 15.74 -14.21
C LYS A 48 -2.98 14.78 -13.02
N THR A 49 -3.64 13.65 -13.25
CA THR A 49 -3.88 12.64 -12.22
C THR A 49 -2.55 12.03 -11.77
N PHE A 50 -1.66 11.72 -12.70
CA PHE A 50 -0.30 11.25 -12.39
C PHE A 50 0.46 12.23 -11.47
N LEU A 51 0.51 13.52 -11.82
CA LEU A 51 1.19 14.52 -11.00
C LEU A 51 0.56 14.68 -9.60
N ILE A 52 -0.77 14.59 -9.49
CA ILE A 52 -1.45 14.63 -8.19
C ILE A 52 -1.00 13.45 -7.33
N TRP A 53 -0.97 12.23 -7.88
CA TRP A 53 -0.50 11.05 -7.15
C TRP A 53 0.97 11.17 -6.74
N VAL A 54 1.84 11.67 -7.62
CA VAL A 54 3.26 11.92 -7.28
C VAL A 54 3.39 12.91 -6.12
N LEU A 55 2.62 14.00 -6.13
CA LEU A 55 2.64 14.98 -5.04
C LEU A 55 2.14 14.39 -3.72
N ILE A 56 1.09 13.55 -3.76
CA ILE A 56 0.59 12.82 -2.57
C ILE A 56 1.69 11.90 -2.02
N SER A 57 2.39 11.14 -2.87
CA SER A 57 3.48 10.26 -2.43
C SER A 57 4.65 11.02 -1.81
N ILE A 58 5.03 12.17 -2.38
CA ILE A 58 6.09 13.03 -1.81
C ILE A 58 5.65 13.59 -0.45
N TYR A 59 4.40 14.04 -0.35
CA TYR A 59 3.84 14.60 0.88
C TYR A 59 3.77 13.56 2.01
N GLN A 60 3.23 12.36 1.71
CA GLN A 60 3.13 11.25 2.66
C GLN A 60 4.52 10.80 3.13
N GLY A 61 5.46 10.57 2.20
CA GLY A 61 6.82 10.17 2.53
C GLY A 61 7.58 11.24 3.32
N GLY A 62 7.40 12.52 2.97
CA GLY A 62 8.03 13.64 3.65
C GLY A 62 7.57 13.79 5.10
N ILE A 63 6.26 13.70 5.35
CA ILE A 63 5.71 13.77 6.71
C ILE A 63 6.21 12.61 7.57
N LEU A 64 6.21 11.40 7.00
CA LEU A 64 6.66 10.20 7.71
C LEU A 64 8.14 10.33 8.12
N MET A 65 9.00 10.74 7.18
CA MET A 65 10.43 10.91 7.44
C MET A 65 10.70 12.04 8.44
N TYR A 66 10.05 13.18 8.27
CA TYR A 66 10.20 14.32 9.18
C TYR A 66 9.72 13.97 10.60
N GLY A 67 8.58 13.28 10.72
CA GLY A 67 8.06 12.80 11.99
C GLY A 67 8.99 11.82 12.67
N ALA A 68 9.60 10.89 11.93
CA ALA A 68 10.52 9.91 12.48
C ALA A 68 11.82 10.55 13.01
N LEU A 69 12.36 11.54 12.29
CA LEU A 69 13.57 12.25 12.71
C LEU A 69 13.34 13.10 13.96
N LEU A 70 12.21 13.80 14.06
CA LEU A 70 11.87 14.59 15.24
C LEU A 70 11.66 13.75 16.51
N LEU A 71 11.10 12.54 16.36
CA LEU A 71 10.66 11.74 17.50
C LEU A 71 11.76 10.82 18.06
N PHE A 72 12.81 10.53 17.29
CA PHE A 72 13.85 9.54 17.62
C PHE A 72 15.27 10.01 17.28
N GLU A 73 15.63 11.26 17.61
CA GLU A 73 16.96 11.85 17.34
C GLU A 73 18.16 11.03 17.85
N SER A 74 17.99 10.11 18.81
CA SER A 74 19.11 9.49 19.53
C SER A 74 19.69 8.20 18.94
N GLU A 75 19.01 7.50 18.02
CA GLU A 75 19.43 6.18 17.51
C GLU A 75 19.03 5.98 16.04
N PHE A 76 19.93 6.29 15.09
CA PHE A 76 19.65 6.22 13.64
C PHE A 76 19.12 4.86 13.16
N VAL A 77 19.55 3.75 13.78
CA VAL A 77 19.11 2.40 13.38
C VAL A 77 17.65 2.14 13.79
N HIS A 78 17.24 2.63 14.96
CA HIS A 78 15.86 2.53 15.43
C HIS A 78 14.91 3.38 14.59
N VAL A 79 15.36 4.57 14.16
CA VAL A 79 14.60 5.45 13.25
C VAL A 79 14.22 4.71 11.96
N VAL A 80 15.14 3.95 11.38
CA VAL A 80 14.91 3.22 10.12
C VAL A 80 13.84 2.14 10.31
N ALA A 81 13.94 1.31 11.35
CA ALA A 81 12.97 0.24 11.60
C ALA A 81 11.55 0.78 11.87
N ILE A 82 11.45 1.86 12.65
CA ILE A 82 10.17 2.49 12.99
C ILE A 82 9.55 3.16 11.76
N SER A 83 10.35 3.91 10.99
CA SER A 83 9.89 4.55 9.75
C SER A 83 9.39 3.53 8.73
N PHE A 84 10.10 2.41 8.61
CA PHE A 84 9.72 1.31 7.74
C PHE A 84 8.40 0.66 8.18
N THR A 85 8.23 0.44 9.48
CA THR A 85 6.96 -0.03 10.05
C THR A 85 5.81 0.91 9.74
N ALA A 86 6.01 2.21 9.99
CA ALA A 86 5.02 3.24 9.70
C ALA A 86 4.66 3.25 8.21
N LEU A 87 5.64 3.08 7.32
CA LEU A 87 5.43 3.09 5.88
C LEU A 87 4.52 1.94 5.44
N ILE A 88 4.81 0.68 5.83
CA ILE A 88 3.92 -0.46 5.50
C ILE A 88 2.52 -0.24 6.02
N LEU A 89 2.38 0.19 7.28
CA LEU A 89 1.07 0.39 7.87
C LEU A 89 0.28 1.47 7.13
N THR A 90 0.92 2.58 6.74
CA THR A 90 0.25 3.63 5.97
C THR A 90 -0.14 3.17 4.56
N GLU A 91 0.69 2.36 3.89
CA GLU A 91 0.36 1.81 2.57
C GLU A 91 -0.81 0.81 2.64
N LEU A 92 -0.78 -0.14 3.59
CA LEU A 92 -1.88 -1.10 3.77
C LEU A 92 -3.19 -0.40 4.14
N LEU A 93 -3.12 0.64 4.98
CA LEU A 93 -4.31 1.42 5.36
C LEU A 93 -4.84 2.27 4.20
N MET A 94 -3.96 2.87 3.39
CA MET A 94 -4.35 3.58 2.18
C MET A 94 -5.07 2.65 1.20
N VAL A 95 -4.56 1.42 1.01
CA VAL A 95 -5.22 0.40 0.20
C VAL A 95 -6.58 0.01 0.81
N ALA A 96 -6.64 -0.29 2.11
CA ALA A 96 -7.88 -0.65 2.80
C ALA A 96 -9.00 0.39 2.67
N LEU A 97 -8.63 1.68 2.68
CA LEU A 97 -9.56 2.79 2.53
C LEU A 97 -9.96 3.09 1.07
N THR A 98 -9.16 2.65 0.09
CA THR A 98 -9.40 2.93 -1.33
C THR A 98 -10.32 1.89 -1.98
N ILE A 99 -10.44 0.70 -1.40
CA ILE A 99 -11.30 -0.38 -1.91
C ILE A 99 -12.77 0.02 -1.82
N ARG A 100 -13.50 -0.15 -2.92
CA ARG A 100 -14.96 0.08 -2.94
C ARG A 100 -15.77 -1.16 -2.59
N THR A 101 -15.28 -2.37 -2.90
CA THR A 101 -16.00 -3.61 -2.62
C THR A 101 -15.17 -4.57 -1.77
N TRP A 102 -15.68 -4.92 -0.58
CA TRP A 102 -15.04 -5.88 0.31
C TRP A 102 -15.38 -7.31 -0.15
N HIS A 103 -14.52 -7.90 -0.98
CA HIS A 103 -14.59 -9.32 -1.29
C HIS A 103 -13.61 -10.13 -0.44
N TRP A 104 -13.90 -11.42 -0.23
CA TRP A 104 -13.14 -12.30 0.67
C TRP A 104 -11.63 -12.32 0.38
N LEU A 105 -11.24 -12.36 -0.91
CA LEU A 105 -9.82 -12.36 -1.30
C LEU A 105 -9.06 -11.09 -0.89
N MET A 106 -9.72 -9.93 -0.81
CA MET A 106 -9.09 -8.67 -0.44
C MET A 106 -8.72 -8.66 1.04
N VAL A 107 -9.65 -9.12 1.88
CA VAL A 107 -9.43 -9.31 3.32
C VAL A 107 -8.25 -10.26 3.54
N VAL A 108 -8.25 -11.41 2.85
CA VAL A 108 -7.16 -12.38 2.97
C VAL A 108 -5.82 -11.78 2.51
N ALA A 109 -5.79 -11.01 1.42
CA ALA A 109 -4.57 -10.39 0.91
C ALA A 109 -3.98 -9.35 1.87
N GLU A 110 -4.82 -8.51 2.49
CA GLU A 110 -4.39 -7.54 3.49
C GLU A 110 -3.85 -8.21 4.75
N PHE A 111 -4.60 -9.18 5.31
CA PHE A 111 -4.17 -9.90 6.51
C PHE A 111 -2.91 -10.75 6.27
N LEU A 112 -2.79 -11.38 5.10
CA LEU A 112 -1.61 -12.16 4.75
C LEU A 112 -0.38 -11.26 4.58
N SER A 113 -0.54 -10.09 3.95
CA SER A 113 0.52 -9.08 3.84
C SER A 113 1.00 -8.61 5.22
N LEU A 114 0.06 -8.23 6.10
CA LEU A 114 0.36 -7.80 7.46
C LEU A 114 0.98 -8.93 8.29
N GLY A 115 0.49 -10.15 8.15
CA GLY A 115 1.04 -11.34 8.81
C GLY A 115 2.46 -11.67 8.36
N CYS A 116 2.74 -11.59 7.06
CA CYS A 116 4.09 -11.76 6.51
C CYS A 116 5.04 -10.67 7.01
N TYR A 117 4.58 -9.42 7.13
CA TYR A 117 5.36 -8.34 7.70
C TYR A 117 5.71 -8.60 9.18
N VAL A 118 4.72 -8.97 10.00
CA VAL A 118 4.94 -9.29 11.43
C VAL A 118 5.86 -10.51 11.60
N ALA A 119 5.68 -11.54 10.78
CA ALA A 119 6.58 -12.70 10.77
C ALA A 119 8.02 -12.30 10.42
N SER A 120 8.20 -11.37 9.49
CA SER A 120 9.53 -10.86 9.13
C SER A 120 10.19 -10.06 10.25
N LEU A 121 9.42 -9.28 11.02
CA LEU A 121 9.92 -8.58 12.22
C LEU A 121 10.30 -9.56 13.33
N ALA A 122 9.48 -10.59 13.56
CA ALA A 122 9.77 -11.62 14.56
C ALA A 122 11.06 -12.39 14.23
N PHE A 123 11.24 -12.76 12.96
CA PHE A 123 12.44 -13.44 12.48
C PHE A 123 13.68 -12.53 12.46
N LEU A 124 13.53 -11.22 12.23
CA LEU A 124 14.63 -10.27 12.32
C LEU A 124 15.00 -9.86 13.75
N ASN A 125 14.08 -9.99 14.72
CA ASN A 125 14.37 -9.69 16.13
C ASN A 125 15.51 -10.58 16.65
N GLU A 126 15.56 -11.85 16.22
CA GLU A 126 16.69 -12.76 16.50
C GLU A 126 18.03 -12.28 15.91
N TYR A 127 18.02 -11.43 14.87
CA TYR A 127 19.23 -10.86 14.24
C TYR A 127 19.64 -9.51 14.81
N PHE A 128 18.71 -8.77 15.45
CA PHE A 128 18.98 -7.49 16.11
C PHE A 128 19.37 -7.65 17.59
N GLY A 129 19.17 -8.83 18.19
CA GLY A 129 19.58 -9.14 19.57
C GLY A 129 21.08 -9.41 19.76
N GLU A 130 21.87 -9.51 18.68
CA GLU A 130 23.32 -9.77 18.71
C GLU A 130 24.17 -8.64 18.07
N ILE A 131 23.73 -7.38 18.16
CA ILE A 131 24.59 -6.21 17.92
C ILE A 131 24.47 -5.23 19.10
#